data_AF-A0A418VFX3-F1
#
_entry.id   AF-A0A418VFX3-F1
#
_cell.length_a   1.000
_cell.length_b   1.000
_cell.length_c   1.000
_cell.angle_alpha   90.00
_cell.angle_beta   90.00
_cell.angle_gamma   90.00
#
_symmetry.space_group_name_H-M   'P 1'
#
loop_
_entity.id
_entity.type
_entity.pdbx_description
1 polymer ?
#
loop_
_entity_poly.entity_id
_entity_poly.type
_entity_poly.pdbx_seq_one_letter_code
_entity_poly.pdbx_strand_id
1 'polypeptide(L)'
;MILLTLSLAPLALTAASFTPTCTVDVTSTTQRFLPGRLVRVQADADCPVNGRAYVRFRSQTGTQPDAPPGYFPLARGEYLTRRVPRDWWVEARDKALRWTRQIEAHP
;
A
#
# COMPACT_ATOMS: atom_id res chain seq x y z
N MET A 1 25.17 25.05 -50.89
CA MET A 1 24.59 25.71 -49.71
C MET A 1 23.85 24.62 -48.92
N ILE A 2 24.47 24.06 -47.88
CA ILE A 2 23.91 22.92 -47.12
C ILE A 2 23.11 23.50 -45.96
N LEU A 3 21.79 23.40 -46.01
CA LEU A 3 20.93 23.74 -44.88
C LEU A 3 21.07 22.65 -43.81
N LEU A 4 21.75 22.97 -42.71
CA LEU A 4 21.67 22.20 -41.47
C LEU A 4 20.28 22.41 -40.85
N THR A 5 19.39 21.44 -41.00
CA THR A 5 18.14 21.37 -40.24
C THR A 5 18.45 20.85 -38.83
N LEU A 6 18.56 21.77 -37.87
CA LEU A 6 18.53 21.44 -36.44
C LEU A 6 17.12 20.96 -36.08
N SER A 7 16.93 19.64 -36.02
CA SER A 7 15.72 19.02 -35.49
C SER A 7 15.72 19.17 -33.97
N LEU A 8 15.00 20.16 -33.44
CA LEU A 8 14.68 20.23 -32.02
C LEU A 8 13.82 19.01 -31.66
N ALA A 9 14.40 18.04 -30.96
CA ALA A 9 13.65 16.95 -30.37
C ALA A 9 12.70 17.51 -29.30
N PRO A 10 11.38 17.27 -29.39
CA PRO A 10 10.48 17.67 -28.33
C PRO A 10 10.77 16.80 -27.10
N LEU A 11 11.28 17.43 -26.03
CA LEU A 11 11.27 16.84 -24.70
C LEU A 11 9.81 16.70 -24.28
N ALA A 12 9.24 15.52 -24.51
CA ALA A 12 7.94 15.16 -23.99
C ALA A 12 8.01 15.14 -22.45
N LEU A 13 7.52 16.19 -21.80
CA LEU A 13 7.19 16.17 -20.38
C LEU A 13 6.07 15.13 -20.20
N THR A 14 6.42 13.94 -19.71
CA THR A 14 5.43 13.03 -19.17
C THR A 14 4.91 13.64 -17.87
N ALA A 15 3.71 14.20 -17.92
CA ALA A 15 3.02 14.65 -16.71
C ALA A 15 2.85 13.43 -15.79
N ALA A 16 3.45 13.48 -14.59
CA ALA A 16 3.31 12.41 -13.62
C ALA A 16 1.83 12.24 -13.28
N SER A 17 1.24 11.13 -13.72
CA SER A 17 -0.14 10.78 -13.40
C SER A 17 -0.23 10.50 -11.90
N PHE A 18 -0.95 11.38 -11.18
CA PHE A 18 -1.15 11.23 -9.74
C PHE A 18 -2.12 10.07 -9.49
N THR A 19 -1.62 8.99 -8.87
CA THR A 19 -2.46 7.88 -8.41
C THR A 19 -3.15 8.26 -7.11
N PRO A 20 -4.49 8.39 -7.07
CA PRO A 20 -5.19 8.75 -5.85
C PRO A 20 -5.00 7.65 -4.79
N THR A 21 -4.70 8.07 -3.56
CA THR A 21 -4.49 7.15 -2.44
C THR A 21 -5.80 6.90 -1.69
N CYS A 22 -6.03 5.65 -1.29
CA CYS A 22 -7.25 5.20 -0.63
C CYS A 22 -7.00 4.75 0.81
N THR A 23 -8.08 4.76 1.61
CA THR A 23 -8.15 4.17 2.94
C THR A 23 -8.28 2.64 2.87
N VAL A 24 -8.08 1.99 4.02
CA VAL A 24 -8.21 0.53 4.16
C VAL A 24 -8.99 0.19 5.41
N ASP A 25 -9.66 -0.96 5.37
CA ASP A 25 -10.19 -1.63 6.54
C ASP A 25 -9.25 -2.74 6.96
N VAL A 26 -9.00 -2.84 8.27
CA VAL A 26 -8.12 -3.86 8.85
C VAL A 26 -8.89 -4.69 9.86
N THR A 27 -8.97 -5.98 9.60
CA THR A 27 -9.52 -6.97 10.53
C THR A 27 -8.42 -7.92 10.97
N SER A 28 -8.37 -8.27 12.26
CA SER A 28 -7.41 -9.25 12.78
C SER A 28 -8.10 -10.35 13.59
N THR A 29 -7.63 -11.57 13.44
CA THR A 29 -8.15 -12.75 14.14
C THR A 29 -7.00 -13.53 14.75
N THR A 30 -7.06 -13.76 16.05
CA THR A 30 -6.11 -14.62 16.76
C THR A 30 -6.51 -16.08 16.59
N GLN A 31 -5.58 -16.93 16.18
CA GLN A 31 -5.80 -18.38 16.09
C GLN A 31 -5.25 -19.06 17.34
N ARG A 32 -6.01 -19.99 17.95
CA ARG A 32 -5.59 -20.69 19.17
C ARG A 32 -4.37 -21.59 18.99
N PHE A 33 -4.14 -22.10 17.78
CA PHE A 33 -3.19 -23.19 17.55
C PHE A 33 -1.86 -22.75 16.92
N LEU A 34 -1.70 -21.47 16.59
CA LEU A 34 -0.50 -20.96 15.94
C LEU A 34 -0.16 -19.58 16.52
N PRO A 35 1.11 -19.32 16.89
CA PRO A 35 1.50 -18.03 17.41
C PRO A 35 1.28 -16.92 16.36
N GLY A 36 0.85 -15.75 16.85
CA GLY A 36 0.55 -14.57 16.02
C GLY A 36 -0.94 -14.38 15.76
N ARG A 37 -1.23 -13.57 14.75
CA ARG A 37 -2.59 -13.20 14.32
C ARG A 37 -2.68 -13.20 12.81
N LEU A 38 -3.84 -13.57 12.29
CA LEU A 38 -4.16 -13.45 10.88
C LEU A 38 -4.78 -12.07 10.66
N VAL A 39 -4.20 -11.30 9.76
CA VAL A 39 -4.63 -9.93 9.45
C VAL A 39 -5.11 -9.91 8.03
N ARG A 40 -6.31 -9.40 7.83
CA ARG A 40 -6.84 -9.07 6.51
C ARG A 40 -6.93 -7.55 6.40
N VAL A 41 -6.31 -7.02 5.36
CA VAL A 41 -6.38 -5.62 4.97
C VAL A 41 -7.10 -5.53 3.65
N GLN A 42 -8.12 -4.69 3.56
CA GLN A 42 -8.92 -4.53 2.36
C GLN A 42 -8.95 -3.05 1.97
N ALA A 43 -8.75 -2.76 0.67
CA ALA A 43 -8.98 -1.41 0.18
C ALA A 43 -10.47 -1.08 0.24
N ASP A 44 -10.77 0.13 0.68
CA ASP A 44 -12.13 0.65 0.78
C ASP A 44 -12.90 0.49 -0.55
N ALA A 45 -14.17 0.15 -0.47
CA ALA A 45 -15.04 0.02 -1.63
C ALA A 45 -15.17 1.33 -2.42
N ASP A 46 -15.03 2.47 -1.73
CA ASP A 46 -15.10 3.80 -2.33
C ASP A 46 -13.78 4.24 -3.00
N CYS A 47 -12.70 3.46 -2.87
CA CYS A 47 -11.41 3.75 -3.50
C CYS A 47 -11.56 3.95 -5.02
N PRO A 48 -11.11 5.04 -5.67
CA PRO A 48 -11.31 5.23 -7.12
C PRO A 48 -10.79 4.05 -7.97
N VAL A 49 -11.33 3.87 -9.19
CA VAL A 49 -10.94 2.76 -10.11
C VAL A 49 -9.41 2.72 -10.36
N ASN A 50 -8.81 3.90 -10.55
CA ASN A 50 -7.35 4.05 -10.73
C ASN A 50 -6.61 4.34 -9.42
N GLY A 51 -7.30 4.24 -8.28
CA GLY A 51 -6.73 4.47 -6.96
C GLY A 51 -5.99 3.26 -6.42
N ARG A 52 -5.14 3.52 -5.43
CA ARG A 52 -4.38 2.49 -4.71
C ARG A 52 -4.38 2.79 -3.21
N ALA A 53 -4.67 1.80 -2.40
CA ALA A 53 -4.30 1.81 -1.00
C ALA A 53 -2.88 1.25 -0.86
N TYR A 54 -2.01 1.93 -0.12
CA TYR A 54 -0.64 1.48 0.10
C TYR A 54 -0.48 1.03 1.54
N VAL A 55 -0.17 -0.25 1.73
CA VAL A 55 -0.19 -0.90 3.05
C VAL A 55 1.18 -1.47 3.39
N ARG A 56 1.62 -1.38 4.64
CA ARG A 56 2.80 -2.08 5.12
C ARG A 56 2.61 -2.63 6.52
N PHE A 57 3.31 -3.70 6.83
CA PHE A 57 3.38 -4.26 8.18
C PHE A 57 4.67 -3.78 8.85
N ARG A 58 4.56 -3.36 10.11
CA ARG A 58 5.66 -2.81 10.91
C ARG A 58 5.70 -3.48 12.28
N SER A 59 6.90 -3.59 12.84
CA SER A 59 7.13 -3.93 14.24
C SER A 59 8.19 -2.97 14.78
N GLN A 60 8.25 -2.83 16.10
CA GLN A 60 9.29 -2.07 16.77
C GLN A 60 10.62 -2.82 16.77
N THR A 61 10.58 -4.15 16.78
CA THR A 61 11.75 -5.03 17.00
C THR A 61 11.94 -6.07 15.89
N GLY A 62 10.94 -6.27 15.03
CA GLY A 62 10.95 -7.31 14.00
C GLY A 62 11.54 -6.85 12.66
N THR A 63 12.25 -7.76 11.99
CA THR A 63 12.55 -7.67 10.55
C THR A 63 11.28 -7.90 9.74
N GLN A 64 11.04 -7.09 8.70
CA GLN A 64 9.82 -7.12 7.87
C GLN A 64 9.40 -8.58 7.54
N PRO A 65 8.15 -9.00 7.79
CA PRO A 65 7.80 -10.42 7.77
C PRO A 65 7.65 -10.95 6.35
N ASP A 66 7.58 -10.04 5.36
CA ASP A 66 7.27 -10.33 3.98
C ASP A 66 8.38 -9.83 3.04
N ALA A 67 8.72 -10.67 2.06
CA ALA A 67 9.52 -10.33 0.90
C ALA A 67 8.61 -10.08 -0.33
N PRO A 68 8.89 -9.07 -1.17
CA PRO A 68 9.95 -8.08 -1.01
C PRO A 68 9.63 -7.03 0.06
N PRO A 69 10.65 -6.47 0.72
CA PRO A 69 10.47 -5.37 1.66
C PRO A 69 9.86 -4.15 0.96
N GLY A 70 8.99 -3.44 1.66
CA GLY A 70 8.31 -2.25 1.11
C GLY A 70 6.86 -2.13 1.56
N TYR A 71 5.96 -1.97 0.59
CA TYR A 71 4.52 -1.81 0.77
C TYR A 71 3.75 -2.59 -0.30
N PHE A 72 2.51 -2.92 0.02
CA PHE A 72 1.55 -3.60 -0.85
C PHE A 72 0.55 -2.58 -1.39
N PRO A 73 0.54 -2.30 -2.70
CA PRO A 73 -0.55 -1.56 -3.32
C PRO A 73 -1.77 -2.48 -3.48
N LEU A 74 -2.95 -2.02 -3.04
CA LEU A 74 -4.23 -2.69 -3.21
C LEU A 74 -5.15 -1.82 -4.07
N ALA A 75 -5.75 -2.40 -5.10
CA ALA A 75 -6.81 -1.78 -5.87
C ALA A 75 -8.16 -1.86 -5.15
N ARG A 76 -9.18 -1.16 -5.66
CA ARG A 76 -10.56 -1.23 -5.14
C ARG A 76 -11.02 -2.68 -4.98
N GLY A 77 -11.46 -3.04 -3.77
CA GLY A 77 -11.98 -4.38 -3.47
C GLY A 77 -10.92 -5.48 -3.35
N GLU A 78 -9.64 -5.19 -3.64
CA GLU A 78 -8.57 -6.11 -3.36
C GLU A 78 -8.31 -6.19 -1.85
N TYR A 79 -7.89 -7.38 -1.42
CA TYR A 79 -7.51 -7.62 -0.05
C TYR A 79 -6.20 -8.40 0.01
N LEU A 80 -5.50 -8.20 1.12
CA LEU A 80 -4.28 -8.89 1.48
C LEU A 80 -4.50 -9.57 2.82
N THR A 81 -4.18 -10.86 2.89
CA THR A 81 -4.20 -11.62 4.14
C THR A 81 -2.78 -12.05 4.50
N ARG A 82 -2.36 -11.74 5.73
CA ARG A 82 -1.03 -12.07 6.24
C ARG A 82 -1.09 -12.58 7.67
N ARG A 83 -0.22 -13.54 7.98
CA ARG A 83 0.06 -13.93 9.35
C ARG A 83 1.18 -13.05 9.88
N VAL A 84 0.93 -12.33 10.96
CA VAL A 84 1.94 -11.48 11.59
C VAL A 84 2.06 -11.80 13.09
N PRO A 85 3.25 -11.61 13.69
CA PRO A 85 3.39 -11.70 15.13
C PRO A 85 2.57 -10.64 15.87
N ARG A 86 2.35 -10.85 17.18
CA ARG A 86 1.40 -10.05 17.98
C ARG A 86 1.83 -8.58 18.14
N ASP A 87 3.13 -8.32 18.18
CA ASP A 87 3.77 -7.01 18.34
C ASP A 87 3.79 -6.16 17.06
N TRP A 88 3.34 -6.71 15.94
CA TRP A 88 3.29 -6.01 14.67
C TRP A 88 2.03 -5.14 14.58
N TRP A 89 2.05 -4.15 13.69
CA TRP A 89 0.88 -3.33 13.32
C TRP A 89 0.85 -3.07 11.82
N VAL A 90 -0.33 -2.67 11.34
CA VAL A 90 -0.55 -2.25 9.96
C VAL A 90 -0.43 -0.74 9.87
N GLU A 91 0.27 -0.25 8.85
CA GLU A 91 0.23 1.15 8.43
C GLU A 91 -0.29 1.26 7.01
N ALA A 92 -1.07 2.30 6.75
CA ALA A 92 -1.52 2.67 5.43
C ALA A 92 -1.21 4.14 5.13
N ARG A 93 -1.04 4.48 3.85
CA ARG A 93 -0.95 5.89 3.46
C ARG A 93 -2.32 6.56 3.52
N ASP A 94 -2.39 7.71 4.18
CA ASP A 94 -3.55 8.60 4.12
C ASP A 94 -3.61 9.36 2.77
N LYS A 95 -4.66 10.15 2.59
CA LYS A 95 -4.83 11.00 1.39
C LYS A 95 -3.73 12.07 1.24
N ALA A 96 -2.98 12.36 2.30
CA ALA A 96 -1.82 13.26 2.32
C ALA A 96 -0.48 12.51 2.18
N LEU A 97 -0.52 11.24 1.77
CA LEU A 97 0.65 10.37 1.55
C LEU A 97 1.47 10.07 2.83
N ARG A 98 0.90 10.31 4.00
CA ARG A 98 1.52 10.02 5.31
C ARG A 98 1.21 8.61 5.74
N TRP A 99 2.21 7.91 6.27
CA TRP A 99 2.00 6.61 6.89
C TRP A 99 1.30 6.77 8.23
N THR A 100 0.14 6.13 8.37
CA THR A 100 -0.66 6.17 9.59
C THR A 100 -0.95 4.75 10.05
N ARG A 101 -0.78 4.50 11.35
CA ARG A 101 -1.11 3.22 11.98
C ARG A 101 -2.62 3.03 11.92
N GLN A 102 -3.04 1.90 11.38
CA GLN A 102 -4.45 1.55 11.25
C GLN A 102 -4.95 0.87 12.53
N ILE A 103 -6.21 1.13 12.87
CA ILE A 103 -6.91 0.47 13.97
C ILE A 103 -7.42 -0.86 13.46
N GLU A 104 -7.18 -1.92 14.21
CA GLU A 104 -7.59 -3.26 13.83
C GLU A 104 -8.91 -3.63 14.51
N ALA A 105 -9.93 -3.92 13.71
CA ALA A 105 -11.17 -4.49 14.20
C ALA A 105 -10.94 -5.97 14.54
N HIS A 106 -11.44 -6.39 15.71
CA HIS A 106 -11.45 -7.78 16.15
C HIS A 106 -12.89 -8.29 15.99
N PRO A 107 -13.13 -9.32 15.16
CA PRO A 107 -14.43 -9.95 15.05
C PRO A 107 -14.79 -10.78 16.30
#